data_AF-A0A357VTQ8-F1
#
_entry.id   AF-A0A357VTQ8-F1
#
_cell.length_a   1.000
_cell.length_b   1.000
_cell.length_c   1.000
_cell.angle_alpha   90.00
_cell.angle_beta   90.00
_cell.angle_gamma   90.00
#
_symmetry.space_group_name_H-M   'P 1'
#
loop_
_entity.id
_entity.type
_entity.pdbx_description
1 polymer ?
#
loop_
_entity_poly.entity_id
_entity_poly.type
_entity_poly.pdbx_seq_one_letter_code
_entity_poly.pdbx_strand_id
1 'polypeptide(L)' 'MNLGINYDKILKRINYKYVIPIIAAKRAETLKNLDELKGVTEKKDYVSIALKELEEGKIRVKNSSLLDSLSK' A
#
# COMPACT_ATOMS: atom_id res chain seq x y z
N MET A 1 11.87 -14.18 5.54
CA MET A 1 12.15 -13.02 4.68
C MET A 1 12.15 -11.77 5.54
N ASN A 2 13.30 -11.09 5.66
CA ASN A 2 13.31 -9.72 6.20
C ASN A 2 12.97 -8.80 5.03
N LEU A 3 11.77 -8.24 5.03
CA LEU A 3 11.23 -7.49 3.91
C LEU A 3 11.89 -6.12 3.69
N GLY A 4 12.74 -5.68 4.63
CA GLY A 4 13.40 -4.37 4.54
C GLY A 4 12.41 -3.20 4.45
N ILE A 5 11.16 -3.41 4.90
CA ILE A 5 10.10 -2.41 4.91
C ILE A 5 10.27 -1.57 6.17
N ASN A 6 10.52 -0.29 6.00
CA ASN A 6 10.58 0.65 7.12
C ASN A 6 9.18 1.21 7.42
N TYR A 7 8.51 0.63 8.41
CA TYR A 7 7.16 1.04 8.78
C TYR A 7 7.10 2.47 9.36
N ASP A 8 8.14 2.92 10.07
CA ASP A 8 8.22 4.29 10.58
C ASP A 8 8.24 5.31 9.44
N LYS A 9 8.91 4.98 8.33
CA LYS A 9 8.93 5.81 7.13
C LYS A 9 7.56 5.86 6.45
N ILE A 10 6.81 4.76 6.47
CA ILE A 10 5.42 4.73 5.98
C ILE A 10 4.53 5.58 6.89
N LEU A 11 4.63 5.44 8.21
CA LEU A 11 3.86 6.22 9.19
C LEU A 11 4.12 7.73 9.08
N LYS A 12 5.37 8.14 8.85
CA LYS A 12 5.71 9.56 8.59
C LYS A 12 5.02 10.15 7.36
N ARG A 13 4.62 9.31 6.40
CA ARG A 13 3.89 9.72 5.18
C ARG A 13 2.38 9.56 5.33
N ILE A 14 1.94 8.52 6.02
CA ILE A 14 0.55 8.16 6.23
C ILE A 14 0.31 8.19 7.74
N ASN A 15 -0.18 9.34 8.22
CA ASN A 15 -0.39 9.58 9.65
C ASN A 15 -1.45 8.68 10.31
N TYR A 16 -2.09 7.80 9.53
CA TYR A 16 -3.17 6.93 9.99
C TYR A 16 -2.69 5.47 9.99
N LYS A 17 -2.21 4.99 11.13
CA LYS A 17 -1.67 3.62 11.30
C LYS A 17 -2.59 2.51 10.77
N TYR A 18 -3.90 2.63 11.03
CA TYR A 18 -4.90 1.63 10.60
C TYR A 18 -5.24 1.71 9.11
N VAL A 19 -4.96 2.83 8.46
CA VAL A 19 -5.22 3.00 7.03
C VAL A 19 -4.13 2.33 6.19
N ILE A 20 -2.91 2.21 6.72
CA ILE A 20 -1.78 1.55 6.05
C ILE A 20 -2.13 0.11 5.58
N PRO A 21 -2.60 -0.82 6.44
CA PRO A 21 -2.94 -2.17 6.01
C PRO A 21 -4.12 -2.19 5.01
N ILE A 22 -5.09 -1.27 5.14
CA ILE A 22 -6.22 -1.16 4.22
C ILE A 22 -5.74 -0.78 2.82
N ILE A 23 -4.87 0.22 2.72
CA ILE A 23 -4.28 0.65 1.44
C ILE A 23 -3.41 -0.47 0.86
N ALA A 24 -2.57 -1.09 1.68
CA ALA A 24 -1.70 -2.18 1.25
C ALA A 24 -2.51 -3.36 0.68
N ALA A 25 -3.58 -3.78 1.35
CA ALA A 25 -4.45 -4.85 0.90
C ALA A 25 -5.14 -4.52 -0.43
N LYS A 26 -5.77 -3.34 -0.53
CA LYS A 26 -6.44 -2.87 -1.75
C LYS A 26 -5.48 -2.78 -2.94
N ARG A 27 -4.25 -2.33 -2.68
CA ARG A 27 -3.20 -2.26 -3.70
C ARG A 27 -2.73 -3.65 -4.11
N ALA A 28 -2.50 -4.55 -3.15
CA ALA A 28 -2.11 -5.93 -3.42
C ALA A 28 -3.14 -6.65 -4.30
N GLU A 29 -4.43 -6.48 -4.02
CA GLU A 29 -5.52 -6.99 -4.85
C GLU A 29 -5.49 -6.42 -6.27
N THR A 30 -5.23 -5.12 -6.41
CA THR A 30 -5.12 -4.48 -7.73
C THR A 30 -3.95 -5.05 -8.53
N LEU A 31 -2.79 -5.27 -7.88
CA LEU A 31 -1.61 -5.86 -8.52
C LEU A 31 -1.88 -7.31 -8.95
N LYS A 32 -2.52 -8.10 -8.09
CA LYS A 32 -2.91 -9.47 -8.39
C LYS A 32 -3.85 -9.52 -9.61
N ASN A 33 -4.91 -8.71 -9.61
CA ASN A 33 -5.86 -8.67 -10.73
C ASN A 33 -5.18 -8.25 -12.04
N LEU A 34 -4.24 -7.31 -11.98
CA LEU A 34 -3.45 -6.88 -13.14
C LEU A 34 -2.56 -8.00 -13.69
N ASP A 35 -1.91 -8.77 -12.82
CA ASP A 35 -1.08 -9.90 -13.21
C ASP A 35 -1.95 -11.04 -13.78
N GLU A 36 -3.12 -11.31 -13.19
CA GLU A 36 -4.10 -12.26 -13.74
C GLU A 36 -4.58 -11.85 -15.14
N LEU A 37 -4.92 -10.57 -15.35
CA LEU A 37 -5.31 -10.04 -16.66
C LEU A 37 -4.17 -10.12 -17.69
N LYS A 38 -2.92 -10.06 -17.25
CA LYS A 38 -1.73 -10.20 -18.10
C LYS A 38 -1.33 -11.66 -18.32
N GLY A 39 -2.05 -12.63 -17.75
CA GLY A 39 -1.73 -14.05 -17.84
C GLY A 39 -0.46 -14.45 -17.06
N VAL A 40 -0.03 -13.64 -16.09
CA VAL A 40 1.12 -13.94 -15.24
C VAL A 40 0.70 -14.98 -14.20
N THR A 41 1.31 -16.16 -14.26
CA THR A 41 1.02 -17.29 -13.35
C THR A 41 1.96 -17.36 -12.15
N GLU A 42 3.00 -16.53 -12.10
CA GLU A 42 3.93 -16.49 -10.96
C GLU A 42 3.27 -15.86 -9.73
N LYS A 43 3.31 -16.59 -8.61
CA LYS A 43 2.92 -16.04 -7.30
C LYS A 43 3.97 -15.04 -6.84
N LYS A 44 3.60 -13.78 -6.78
CA LYS A 44 4.37 -12.70 -6.15
C LYS A 44 3.80 -12.36 -4.79
N ASP A 45 4.65 -11.83 -3.91
CA ASP A 45 4.21 -11.25 -2.64
C ASP A 45 3.69 -9.83 -2.87
N TYR A 46 2.44 -9.74 -3.33
CA TYR A 46 1.78 -8.48 -3.65
C TYR A 46 1.64 -7.53 -2.46
N VAL A 47 1.54 -8.08 -1.24
CA VAL A 47 1.45 -7.29 0.00
C VAL A 47 2.77 -6.57 0.25
N SER A 48 3.87 -7.30 0.12
CA SER A 48 5.21 -6.75 0.27
C SER A 48 5.54 -5.70 -0.79
N ILE A 49 5.13 -5.94 -2.04
CA ILE A 49 5.25 -4.93 -3.12
C ILE A 49 4.45 -3.68 -2.77
N ALA A 50 3.19 -3.82 -2.32
CA ALA A 50 2.34 -2.70 -1.96
C ALA A 50 2.91 -1.89 -0.78
N LEU A 51 3.42 -2.56 0.26
CA LEU A 51 4.07 -1.88 1.39
C LEU A 51 5.34 -1.14 0.96
N LYS A 52 6.11 -1.70 0.02
CA LYS A 52 7.29 -1.02 -0.53
C LYS A 52 6.92 0.22 -1.35
N GLU A 53 5.88 0.12 -2.17
CA GLU A 53 5.33 1.27 -2.90
C GLU A 53 4.81 2.37 -1.95
N LEU A 54 4.25 2.01 -0.79
CA LEU A 54 3.86 2.97 0.24
C LEU A 54 5.07 3.66 0.87
N GLU A 55 6.12 2.89 1.19
CA GLU A 55 7.37 3.43 1.75
C GLU A 55 8.03 4.46 0.81
N GLU A 56 8.02 4.15 -0.49
CA GLU A 56 8.57 4.98 -1.56
C GLU A 56 7.67 6.18 -1.92
N GLY A 57 6.42 6.22 -1.44
CA GLY A 57 5.46 7.28 -1.73
C GLY A 57 4.86 7.21 -3.14
N LYS A 58 4.90 6.04 -3.78
CA LYS A 58 4.32 5.80 -5.12
C LYS A 58 2.80 5.68 -5.10
N ILE A 59 2.21 5.39 -3.94
CA ILE A 59 0.77 5.30 -3.75
C ILE A 59 0.26 6.61 -3.14
N ARG A 60 -0.61 7.31 -3.86
CA ARG A 60 -1.32 8.50 -3.35
C ARG A 60 -2.71 8.09 -2.88
N VAL A 61 -3.06 8.49 -1.66
CA VAL A 61 -4.42 8.32 -1.14
C VAL A 61 -5.33 9.29 -1.87
N LYS A 62 -6.18 8.78 -2.78
CA LYS A 62 -7.30 9.59 -3.32
C LYS A 62 -8.22 9.92 -2.14
N ASN A 63 -8.47 11.21 -1.91
CA ASN A 63 -9.24 11.78 -0.80
C ASN A 63 -8.47 12.01 0.52
N SER A 64 -7.19 12.35 0.48
CA SER A 64 -6.46 12.81 1.68
C SER A 64 -7.19 13.95 2.41
N SER A 65 -7.83 14.87 1.68
CA SER A 65 -8.58 16.00 2.23
C SER A 65 -9.77 15.59 3.12
N LEU A 66 -10.41 14.45 2.84
CA LEU A 66 -11.51 13.92 3.66
C LEU A 66 -10.98 13.30 4.96
N LEU A 67 -9.83 12.62 4.90
CA LEU A 67 -9.18 12.07 6.09
C LEU A 67 -8.73 13.20 7.04
N ASP A 68 -8.18 14.28 6.49
CA ASP A 68 -7.78 15.45 7.28
C ASP A 68 -8.97 16.12 7.98
N SER A 69 -10.17 16.07 7.39
CA SER A 69 -11.40 16.55 8.04
C SER A 69 -11.94 15.64 9.15
N LEU A 70 -11.57 14.35 9.16
CA LEU A 70 -11.97 13.37 10.18
C LEU A 70 -11.00 13.31 11.37
N SER A 71 -9.86 14.01 11.27
CA SER A 71 -8.85 14.08 12.33
C SER A 71 -8.91 15.37 13.16
N LYS A 72 -9.90 16.24 12.91
CA LYS A 72 -10.25 17.42 13.74
C LYS A 72 -11.42 17.09 14.65
#